data_AF-A0A423WV93-F1
#
_entry.id   AF-A0A423WV93-F1
#
_cell.length_a   1.000
_cell.length_b   1.000
_cell.length_c   1.000
_cell.angle_alpha   90.00
_cell.angle_beta   90.00
_cell.angle_gamma   90.00
#
_symmetry.space_group_name_H-M   'P 1'
#
loop_
_entity.id
_entity.type
_entity.pdbx_description
1 polymer ?
#
loop_
_entity_poly.entity_id
_entity_poly.type
_entity_poly.pdbx_seq_one_letter_code
_entity_poly.pdbx_strand_id
1 'polypeptide(L)'
;MFSSTLLAAAGTAFFATQSLAYVIPEGSVNARGVVNPDHVRREIAPRQSASAAASASAPASTGSNSGGATLDLKLTNSASGKMYAYIMGMDATNGKHVFYQDGASAWYYPSGSASKRESTNTAIDATSNKLAIEVDGNSDKTITLPQYLDSGRVYIGAQPMTFMMDTSGNLVEPSPVDTSDANYDFAWGIVELAWLSTELAADLSYVDSVALALGLKVTTTDGQEYEDAGLPAGSLKKVCDELAAISDDWGNMCVKGSGGDLIRALAPAKYVSTNAAGSLSTFYDSYIDKVWEKFASTTLTINTEESTWGPNVTCKVSGGGNGSALACQQPDGNTYNYNKPTTMDVLGCNSGPFANQGSNNYQSRTWPRLCAAFTRSTLLLDGGDITPSSQIGASQYYTGDVTNHFSRIVHEVVTPGKAGTGAYAFAFDDVNAPGTGENESGIFQVTNAKSMEIMIRGT
;
A
#
# COMPACT_ATOMS: atom_id res chain seq x y z
N MET A 1 -45.75 55.96 -18.40
CA MET A 1 -45.13 54.73 -18.93
C MET A 1 -43.73 54.66 -18.33
N PHE A 2 -43.59 53.94 -17.23
CA PHE A 2 -42.31 53.73 -16.56
C PHE A 2 -41.72 52.41 -17.07
N SER A 3 -40.56 52.47 -17.73
CA SER A 3 -39.79 51.28 -18.11
C SER A 3 -38.59 51.14 -17.19
N SER A 4 -38.67 50.09 -16.38
CA SER A 4 -37.68 49.59 -15.45
C SER A 4 -36.45 49.06 -16.20
N THR A 5 -35.25 49.44 -15.77
CA THR A 5 -34.01 48.71 -16.04
C THR A 5 -33.31 48.48 -14.72
N LEU A 6 -33.42 47.25 -14.21
CA LEU A 6 -32.63 46.76 -13.08
C LEU A 6 -31.18 46.58 -13.54
N LEU A 7 -30.26 47.28 -12.88
CA LEU A 7 -28.83 47.04 -12.95
C LEU A 7 -28.50 45.97 -11.90
N ALA A 8 -28.31 44.72 -12.33
CA ALA A 8 -27.86 43.64 -11.46
C ALA A 8 -26.33 43.70 -11.35
N ALA A 9 -25.84 43.99 -10.14
CA ALA A 9 -24.44 43.84 -9.77
C ALA A 9 -24.09 42.35 -9.73
N ALA A 10 -23.28 41.89 -10.69
CA ALA A 10 -22.68 40.56 -10.64
C ALA A 10 -21.51 40.57 -9.64
N GLY A 11 -21.79 40.16 -8.41
CA GLY A 11 -20.76 39.80 -7.45
C GLY A 11 -20.09 38.51 -7.90
N THR A 12 -18.80 38.58 -8.24
CA THR A 12 -17.93 37.43 -8.42
C THR A 12 -17.73 36.73 -7.07
N ALA A 13 -18.55 35.71 -6.80
CA ALA A 13 -18.30 34.74 -5.76
C ALA A 13 -17.16 33.83 -6.21
N PHE A 14 -15.96 34.05 -5.66
CA PHE A 14 -14.88 33.07 -5.67
C PHE A 14 -15.33 31.85 -4.86
N PHE A 15 -15.84 30.82 -5.54
CA PHE A 15 -15.92 29.49 -4.94
C PHE A 15 -14.52 28.89 -4.99
N ALA A 16 -13.74 29.13 -3.94
CA ALA A 16 -12.60 28.29 -3.62
C ALA A 16 -13.17 26.93 -3.20
N THR A 17 -13.26 26.00 -4.15
CA THR A 17 -13.45 24.59 -3.83
C THR A 17 -12.18 24.13 -3.13
N GLN A 18 -12.19 24.08 -1.80
CA GLN A 18 -11.19 23.31 -1.06
C GLN A 18 -11.36 21.86 -1.49
N SER A 19 -10.51 21.40 -2.40
CA SER A 19 -10.29 19.98 -2.62
C SER A 19 -9.53 19.46 -1.40
N LEU A 20 -10.28 19.08 -0.37
CA LEU A 20 -9.75 18.17 0.65
C LEU A 20 -9.35 16.91 -0.10
N ALA A 21 -8.05 16.64 -0.16
CA ALA A 21 -7.52 15.37 -0.61
C ALA A 21 -8.15 14.28 0.26
N TYR A 22 -9.15 13.60 -0.30
CA TYR A 22 -9.77 12.44 0.32
C TYR A 22 -8.75 11.30 0.22
N VAL A 23 -7.89 11.19 1.22
CA VAL A 23 -7.22 9.93 1.52
C VAL A 23 -8.35 8.97 1.83
N ILE A 24 -8.59 8.01 0.93
CA ILE A 24 -9.59 6.96 1.15
C ILE A 24 -9.22 6.32 2.49
N PRO A 25 -10.06 6.44 3.54
CA PRO A 25 -9.91 5.56 4.68
C PRO A 25 -10.21 4.17 4.15
N GLU A 26 -9.29 3.22 4.28
CA GLU A 26 -9.58 1.81 3.98
C GLU A 26 -10.76 1.27 4.84
N GLY A 27 -11.25 2.04 5.81
CA GLY A 27 -12.36 1.73 6.70
C GLY A 27 -13.79 2.15 6.32
N SER A 28 -14.12 2.61 5.10
CA SER A 28 -15.54 2.87 4.75
C SER A 28 -16.24 1.68 4.05
N VAL A 29 -16.24 0.50 4.66
CA VAL A 29 -17.01 -0.66 4.14
C VAL A 29 -17.70 -1.45 5.25
N ASN A 30 -18.60 -0.77 5.97
CA ASN A 30 -19.72 -1.44 6.64
C ASN A 30 -20.90 -1.60 5.67
N ALA A 31 -20.74 -2.45 4.66
CA ALA A 31 -21.87 -3.01 3.91
C ALA A 31 -21.48 -4.38 3.38
N ARG A 32 -22.24 -5.41 3.76
CA ARG A 32 -22.11 -6.79 3.26
C ARG A 32 -21.92 -6.78 1.73
N GLY A 33 -20.76 -7.20 1.26
CA GLY A 33 -20.50 -7.49 -0.16
C GLY A 33 -19.44 -6.64 -0.87
N VAL A 34 -18.77 -5.69 -0.20
CA VAL A 34 -17.63 -4.97 -0.81
C VAL A 34 -16.32 -5.65 -0.41
N VAL A 35 -15.50 -6.02 -1.40
CA VAL A 35 -14.17 -6.61 -1.17
C VAL A 35 -13.25 -5.51 -0.63
N ASN A 36 -12.71 -5.70 0.58
CA ASN A 36 -11.69 -4.83 1.19
C ASN A 36 -10.43 -4.80 0.28
N PRO A 37 -9.81 -3.64 0.00
CA PRO A 37 -8.51 -3.57 -0.69
C PRO A 37 -7.47 -4.60 -0.21
N ASP A 38 -7.40 -4.87 1.10
CA ASP A 38 -6.53 -5.92 1.67
C ASP A 38 -6.83 -7.30 1.09
N HIS A 39 -8.12 -7.62 0.90
CA HIS A 39 -8.53 -8.89 0.33
C HIS A 39 -8.16 -8.98 -1.16
N VAL A 40 -8.31 -7.88 -1.92
CA VAL A 40 -7.87 -7.84 -3.33
C VAL A 40 -6.36 -8.04 -3.43
N ARG A 41 -5.57 -7.37 -2.59
CA ARG A 41 -4.10 -7.54 -2.54
C ARG A 41 -3.72 -8.98 -2.20
N ARG A 42 -4.32 -9.57 -1.16
CA ARG A 42 -4.06 -10.97 -0.78
C ARG A 42 -4.38 -11.98 -1.90
N GLU A 43 -5.41 -11.72 -2.71
CA GLU A 43 -5.75 -12.59 -3.84
C GLU A 43 -4.81 -12.47 -5.04
N ILE A 44 -4.08 -11.36 -5.16
CA ILE A 44 -3.20 -11.06 -6.29
C ILE A 44 -1.75 -11.43 -5.98
N ALA A 45 -1.30 -11.24 -4.72
CA ALA A 45 0.08 -11.48 -4.38
C ALA A 45 0.46 -12.98 -4.45
N PRO A 46 1.71 -13.30 -4.82
CA PRO A 46 2.16 -14.67 -4.92
C PRO A 46 2.14 -15.34 -3.54
N ARG A 47 1.43 -16.46 -3.44
CA ARG A 47 1.52 -17.33 -2.27
C ARG A 47 2.87 -18.01 -2.24
N GLN A 48 3.60 -17.82 -1.15
CA GLN A 48 4.85 -18.51 -0.94
C GLN A 48 4.56 -19.97 -0.62
N SER A 49 4.86 -20.83 -1.60
CA SER A 49 4.88 -22.27 -1.43
C SER A 49 6.34 -22.72 -1.38
N ALA A 50 6.65 -23.69 -0.52
CA ALA A 50 8.00 -24.20 -0.37
C ALA A 50 8.63 -24.50 -1.75
N SER A 51 9.76 -23.86 -2.06
CA SER A 51 10.51 -24.20 -3.27
C SER A 51 10.88 -25.68 -3.19
N ALA A 52 10.49 -26.46 -4.18
CA ALA A 52 10.80 -27.88 -4.26
C ALA A 52 12.31 -28.10 -4.43
N ALA A 53 13.03 -28.32 -3.33
CA ALA A 53 14.31 -28.99 -3.33
C ALA A 53 14.10 -30.49 -3.03
N ALA A 54 14.15 -31.30 -4.10
CA ALA A 54 14.40 -32.74 -4.18
C ALA A 54 13.82 -33.70 -3.10
N SER A 55 12.78 -34.42 -3.51
CA SER A 55 12.50 -35.85 -3.26
C SER A 55 12.93 -36.49 -1.92
N ALA A 56 11.97 -36.61 -1.00
CA ALA A 56 11.73 -37.84 -0.24
C ALA A 56 10.24 -37.92 0.14
N SER A 57 9.58 -39.00 -0.26
CA SER A 57 8.19 -39.30 0.06
C SER A 57 8.01 -39.52 1.56
N ALA A 58 7.38 -38.55 2.25
CA ALA A 58 6.81 -38.75 3.58
C ALA A 58 5.27 -38.85 3.45
N PRO A 59 4.61 -39.75 4.21
CA PRO A 59 3.19 -40.01 4.05
C PRO A 59 2.36 -38.79 4.47
N ALA A 60 1.27 -38.57 3.75
CA ALA A 60 0.29 -37.54 4.05
C ALA A 60 -0.26 -37.72 5.48
N SER A 61 0.20 -36.88 6.41
CA SER A 61 -0.48 -36.68 7.68
C SER A 61 -1.66 -35.77 7.43
N THR A 62 -2.88 -36.31 7.49
CA THR A 62 -4.09 -35.54 7.78
C THR A 62 -4.03 -35.07 9.23
N GLY A 63 -3.14 -34.12 9.50
CA GLY A 63 -3.12 -33.36 10.74
C GLY A 63 -3.94 -32.11 10.51
N SER A 64 -5.02 -31.94 11.28
CA SER A 64 -5.60 -30.64 11.52
C SER A 64 -4.55 -29.77 12.20
N ASN A 65 -3.75 -29.03 11.42
CA ASN A 65 -2.83 -28.03 11.95
C ASN A 65 -3.65 -26.82 12.39
N SER A 66 -4.14 -26.87 13.62
CA SER A 66 -4.38 -25.65 14.38
C SER A 66 -2.99 -25.04 14.63
N GLY A 67 -2.60 -24.06 13.80
CA GLY A 67 -1.54 -23.13 14.18
C GLY A 67 -1.81 -22.64 15.59
N GLY A 68 -0.78 -22.58 16.44
CA GLY A 68 -0.93 -22.16 17.83
C GLY A 68 -1.69 -20.83 17.89
N ALA A 69 -2.57 -20.66 18.88
CA ALA A 69 -3.45 -19.50 19.05
C ALA A 69 -2.72 -18.18 19.36
N THR A 70 -1.44 -18.07 19.01
CA THR A 70 -0.51 -17.03 19.42
C THR A 70 0.53 -16.82 18.31
N LEU A 71 0.86 -15.58 18.02
CA LEU A 71 1.98 -15.19 17.14
C LEU A 71 3.00 -14.43 17.97
N ASP A 72 4.23 -14.92 18.02
CA ASP A 72 5.32 -14.18 18.66
C ASP A 72 5.80 -13.07 17.72
N LEU A 73 5.79 -11.83 18.19
CA LEU A 73 6.32 -10.68 17.48
C LEU A 73 7.58 -10.18 18.18
N LYS A 74 8.72 -10.27 17.50
CA LYS A 74 9.99 -9.72 17.94
C LYS A 74 10.23 -8.36 17.28
N LEU A 75 10.59 -7.36 18.07
CA LEU A 75 11.07 -6.06 17.61
C LEU A 75 12.58 -6.01 17.89
N THR A 76 13.40 -5.88 16.85
CA THR A 76 14.85 -5.78 16.97
C THR A 76 15.29 -4.36 16.62
N ASN A 77 15.60 -3.55 17.63
CA ASN A 77 16.02 -2.16 17.44
C ASN A 77 17.55 -2.05 17.41
N SER A 78 18.08 -1.89 16.21
CA SER A 78 19.51 -1.63 15.96
C SER A 78 19.86 -0.15 15.84
N ALA A 79 18.85 0.75 15.93
CA ALA A 79 19.11 2.18 16.04
C ALA A 79 19.67 2.52 17.43
N SER A 80 20.33 3.67 17.53
CA SER A 80 20.85 4.17 18.81
C SER A 80 19.76 4.74 19.73
N GLY A 81 18.68 5.27 19.15
CA GLY A 81 17.53 5.82 19.87
C GLY A 81 16.51 4.77 20.24
N LYS A 82 15.73 5.06 21.29
CA LYS A 82 14.52 4.31 21.64
C LYS A 82 13.47 4.45 20.54
N MET A 83 12.70 3.38 20.32
CA MET A 83 11.60 3.33 19.36
C MET A 83 10.31 2.90 20.07
N TYR A 84 9.17 3.34 19.52
CA TYR A 84 7.84 3.13 20.08
C TYR A 84 6.97 2.40 19.06
N ALA A 85 6.63 1.14 19.33
CA ALA A 85 5.77 0.35 18.47
C ALA A 85 4.32 0.29 18.99
N TYR A 86 3.36 0.34 18.09
CA TYR A 86 1.93 0.25 18.37
C TYR A 86 1.31 -0.77 17.41
N ILE A 87 0.65 -1.78 17.95
CA ILE A 87 0.01 -2.83 17.16
C ILE A 87 -1.48 -2.59 17.22
N MET A 88 -2.10 -2.39 16.07
CA MET A 88 -3.52 -2.06 15.96
C MET A 88 -4.13 -2.68 14.71
N GLY A 89 -5.45 -2.84 14.68
CA GLY A 89 -6.16 -3.44 13.54
C GLY A 89 -7.60 -3.76 13.89
N MET A 90 -8.16 -4.78 13.25
CA MET A 90 -9.48 -5.32 13.56
C MET A 90 -9.38 -6.68 14.25
N ASP A 91 -10.10 -6.87 15.34
CA ASP A 91 -10.28 -8.19 15.95
C ASP A 91 -11.02 -9.10 14.96
N ALA A 92 -10.34 -10.13 14.47
CA ALA A 92 -10.88 -11.04 13.45
C ALA A 92 -12.15 -11.79 13.92
N THR A 93 -12.45 -11.80 15.22
CA THR A 93 -13.63 -12.45 15.78
C THR A 93 -14.90 -11.59 15.66
N ASN A 94 -14.78 -10.27 15.79
CA ASN A 94 -15.94 -9.37 15.90
C ASN A 94 -15.86 -8.11 15.02
N GLY A 95 -14.76 -7.90 14.29
CA GLY A 95 -14.57 -6.80 13.35
C GLY A 95 -14.40 -5.41 14.01
N LYS A 96 -14.12 -5.34 15.32
CA LYS A 96 -13.91 -4.06 16.01
C LYS A 96 -12.44 -3.66 16.01
N HIS A 97 -12.20 -2.34 15.99
CA HIS A 97 -10.86 -1.78 16.16
C HIS A 97 -10.27 -2.15 17.52
N VAL A 98 -9.00 -2.54 17.51
CA VAL A 98 -8.24 -2.98 18.69
C VAL A 98 -6.81 -2.46 18.68
N PHE A 99 -6.22 -2.41 19.87
CA PHE A 99 -4.79 -2.22 20.10
C PHE A 99 -4.24 -3.37 20.94
N TYR A 100 -2.97 -3.69 20.75
CA TYR A 100 -2.21 -4.45 21.74
C TYR A 100 -1.97 -3.59 22.98
N GLN A 101 -2.16 -4.19 24.16
CA GLN A 101 -1.82 -3.61 25.45
C GLN A 101 -0.65 -4.41 26.03
N ASP A 102 0.45 -3.74 26.36
CA ASP A 102 1.70 -4.40 26.74
C ASP A 102 1.51 -5.31 27.97
N GLY A 103 1.79 -6.61 27.79
CA GLY A 103 1.62 -7.65 28.81
C GLY A 103 0.19 -8.15 29.01
N ALA A 104 -0.79 -7.70 28.23
CA ALA A 104 -2.17 -8.19 28.31
C ALA A 104 -2.39 -9.48 27.51
N SER A 105 -3.33 -10.31 27.97
CA SER A 105 -3.75 -11.55 27.29
C SER A 105 -4.98 -11.37 26.37
N ALA A 106 -5.39 -10.13 26.14
CA ALA A 106 -6.55 -9.77 25.32
C ALA A 106 -6.32 -8.41 24.66
N TRP A 107 -7.06 -8.16 23.59
CA TRP A 107 -7.07 -6.87 22.92
C TRP A 107 -7.62 -5.75 23.79
N TYR A 108 -7.01 -4.56 23.67
CA TYR A 108 -7.59 -3.32 24.16
C TYR A 108 -8.56 -2.75 23.12
N TYR A 109 -9.78 -2.42 23.54
CA TYR A 109 -10.77 -1.77 22.69
C TYR A 109 -10.87 -0.29 23.07
N PRO A 110 -10.49 0.65 22.19
CA PRO A 110 -10.53 2.07 22.50
C PRO A 110 -11.97 2.54 22.74
N SER A 111 -12.14 3.43 23.73
CA SER A 111 -13.42 4.12 23.97
C SER A 111 -13.78 4.93 22.71
N GLY A 112 -14.79 4.46 21.97
CA GLY A 112 -15.11 4.92 20.62
C GLY A 112 -15.44 3.76 19.66
N SER A 113 -15.00 2.54 19.97
CA SER A 113 -15.47 1.31 19.30
C SER A 113 -16.90 0.91 19.71
N ALA A 114 -17.61 1.77 20.43
CA ALA A 114 -18.96 1.57 20.92
C ALA A 114 -19.98 2.24 19.97
N SER A 115 -21.20 1.72 19.94
CA SER A 115 -22.27 2.07 18.98
C SER A 115 -22.84 3.50 19.07
N LYS A 116 -22.18 4.42 19.78
CA LYS A 116 -22.60 5.83 19.87
C LYS A 116 -21.65 6.71 19.09
N ARG A 117 -22.23 7.50 18.18
CA ARG A 117 -21.54 8.51 17.38
C ARG A 117 -21.06 9.63 18.30
N GLU A 118 -19.75 9.88 18.32
CA GLU A 118 -19.16 10.98 19.10
C GLU A 118 -19.32 12.31 18.35
N SER A 119 -19.25 13.43 19.09
CA SER A 119 -19.40 14.78 18.49
C SER A 119 -18.10 15.35 17.92
N THR A 120 -16.96 14.81 18.35
CA THR A 120 -15.61 15.19 17.90
C THR A 120 -14.73 13.94 17.80
N ASN A 121 -13.63 14.04 17.04
CA ASN A 121 -12.59 13.02 17.10
C ASN A 121 -12.04 12.94 18.54
N THR A 122 -11.73 11.73 18.99
CA THR A 122 -11.31 11.47 20.37
C THR A 122 -9.91 10.88 20.37
N ALA A 123 -9.00 11.47 21.17
CA ALA A 123 -7.66 10.94 21.32
C ALA A 123 -7.69 9.61 22.09
N ILE A 124 -6.88 8.66 21.63
CA ILE A 124 -6.66 7.40 22.32
C ILE A 124 -5.57 7.63 23.37
N ASP A 125 -5.89 7.38 24.65
CA ASP A 125 -4.91 7.47 25.73
C ASP A 125 -3.95 6.28 25.69
N ALA A 126 -2.95 6.36 24.81
CA ALA A 126 -1.98 5.30 24.62
C ALA A 126 -1.05 5.10 25.83
N THR A 127 -0.81 6.14 26.62
CA THR A 127 0.13 6.11 27.74
C THR A 127 -0.47 5.39 28.94
N SER A 128 -1.64 5.84 29.43
CA SER A 128 -2.25 5.22 30.62
C SER A 128 -2.69 3.79 30.36
N ASN A 129 -3.05 3.47 29.11
CA ASN A 129 -3.44 2.13 28.69
C ASN A 129 -2.27 1.24 28.24
N LYS A 130 -1.02 1.72 28.30
CA LYS A 130 0.19 0.96 27.93
C LYS A 130 0.13 0.35 26.52
N LEU A 131 -0.28 1.15 25.54
CA LEU A 131 -0.41 0.71 24.15
C LEU A 131 0.91 0.80 23.36
N ALA A 132 1.90 1.51 23.91
CA ALA A 132 3.24 1.61 23.34
C ALA A 132 4.12 0.44 23.83
N ILE A 133 4.73 -0.26 22.88
CA ILE A 133 5.82 -1.19 23.13
C ILE A 133 7.12 -0.42 22.94
N GLU A 134 7.75 -0.02 24.04
CA GLU A 134 9.04 0.66 24.02
C GLU A 134 10.19 -0.34 23.81
N VAL A 135 11.10 -0.01 22.90
CA VAL A 135 12.33 -0.79 22.64
C VAL A 135 13.52 0.16 22.66
N ASP A 136 14.41 0.00 23.64
CA ASP A 136 15.62 0.81 23.77
C ASP A 136 16.54 0.63 22.55
N GLY A 137 17.42 1.59 22.31
CA GLY A 137 18.40 1.48 21.23
C GLY A 137 19.36 0.31 21.45
N ASN A 138 19.74 -0.37 20.38
CA ASN A 138 20.56 -1.59 20.41
C ASN A 138 19.99 -2.70 21.33
N SER A 139 18.67 -2.89 21.31
CA SER A 139 17.98 -3.90 22.11
C SER A 139 16.87 -4.59 21.32
N ASP A 140 16.32 -5.66 21.87
CA ASP A 140 15.15 -6.32 21.33
C ASP A 140 14.07 -6.52 22.39
N LYS A 141 12.83 -6.71 21.91
CA LYS A 141 11.67 -7.05 22.73
C LYS A 141 10.77 -8.00 21.98
N THR A 142 10.40 -9.10 22.63
CA THR A 142 9.41 -10.05 22.10
C THR A 142 8.12 -9.93 22.89
N ILE A 143 7.01 -9.88 22.17
CA ILE A 143 5.66 -9.95 22.69
C ILE A 143 4.90 -11.06 21.99
N THR A 144 3.81 -11.52 22.58
CA THR A 144 2.95 -12.55 21.98
C THR A 144 1.58 -11.95 21.73
N LEU A 145 1.11 -11.99 20.48
CA LEU A 145 -0.23 -11.53 20.13
C LEU A 145 -1.28 -12.51 20.68
N PRO A 146 -2.33 -11.99 21.35
CA PRO A 146 -3.25 -12.83 22.10
C PRO A 146 -4.29 -13.56 21.24
N GLN A 147 -4.63 -13.00 20.08
CA GLN A 147 -5.74 -13.42 19.21
C GLN A 147 -5.47 -12.96 17.76
N TYR A 148 -6.18 -13.53 16.78
CA TYR A 148 -6.07 -13.13 15.38
C TYR A 148 -6.40 -11.64 15.15
N LEU A 149 -5.70 -11.04 14.18
CA LEU A 149 -5.76 -9.62 13.84
C LEU A 149 -5.89 -9.50 12.32
N ASP A 150 -7.01 -8.95 11.85
CA ASP A 150 -7.21 -8.61 10.43
C ASP A 150 -6.95 -7.12 10.20
N SER A 151 -6.58 -6.74 8.98
CA SER A 151 -6.25 -5.35 8.60
C SER A 151 -5.38 -4.65 9.66
N GLY A 152 -4.34 -5.36 10.09
CA GLY A 152 -3.45 -4.96 11.16
C GLY A 152 -2.29 -4.10 10.66
N ARG A 153 -1.80 -3.25 11.55
CA ARG A 153 -0.59 -2.45 11.35
C ARG A 153 0.25 -2.45 12.63
N VAL A 154 1.56 -2.54 12.45
CA VAL A 154 2.55 -2.17 13.46
C VAL A 154 3.13 -0.82 13.08
N TYR A 155 2.68 0.24 13.76
CA TYR A 155 3.25 1.57 13.64
C TYR A 155 4.49 1.66 14.51
N ILE A 156 5.57 2.24 13.99
CA ILE A 156 6.84 2.41 14.72
C ILE A 156 7.27 3.85 14.58
N GLY A 157 7.37 4.57 15.70
CA GLY A 157 7.78 5.97 15.76
C GLY A 157 9.14 6.16 16.45
N ALA A 158 9.93 7.11 15.96
CA ALA A 158 11.11 7.63 16.65
C ALA A 158 10.77 8.44 17.91
N GLN A 159 9.49 8.80 18.08
CA GLN A 159 8.90 9.41 19.26
C GLN A 159 7.56 8.71 19.58
N PRO A 160 7.00 8.89 20.80
CA PRO A 160 5.67 8.40 21.11
C PRO A 160 4.61 8.94 20.12
N MET A 161 3.79 8.04 19.58
CA MET A 161 2.77 8.38 18.58
C MET A 161 1.41 8.66 19.23
N THR A 162 0.62 9.50 18.56
CA THR A 162 -0.75 9.85 18.94
C THR A 162 -1.73 9.27 17.92
N PHE A 163 -2.79 8.62 18.41
CA PHE A 163 -3.86 8.05 17.59
C PHE A 163 -5.20 8.62 18.02
N MET A 164 -6.13 8.72 17.06
CA MET A 164 -7.46 9.26 17.28
C MET A 164 -8.52 8.29 16.78
N MET A 165 -9.72 8.34 17.35
CA MET A 165 -10.94 7.76 16.77
C MET A 165 -11.76 8.90 16.15
N ASP A 166 -12.35 8.67 14.97
CA ASP A 166 -13.26 9.60 14.33
C ASP A 166 -14.65 9.57 14.98
N THR A 167 -15.53 10.52 14.60
CA THR A 167 -16.91 10.58 15.10
C THR A 167 -17.76 9.34 14.79
N SER A 168 -17.35 8.53 13.82
CA SER A 168 -18.03 7.30 13.41
C SER A 168 -17.48 6.05 14.12
N GLY A 169 -16.48 6.21 14.99
CA GLY A 169 -15.83 5.11 15.69
C GLY A 169 -14.81 4.35 14.85
N ASN A 170 -14.29 4.96 13.77
CA ASN A 170 -13.17 4.42 13.01
C ASN A 170 -11.85 4.98 13.55
N LEU A 171 -10.77 4.22 13.37
CA LEU A 171 -9.42 4.70 13.64
C LEU A 171 -9.02 5.77 12.62
N VAL A 172 -8.46 6.88 13.09
CA VAL A 172 -7.81 7.89 12.25
C VAL A 172 -6.34 7.52 12.13
N GLU A 173 -5.92 7.23 10.91
CA GLU A 173 -4.53 6.87 10.61
C GLU A 173 -3.63 8.11 10.55
N PRO A 174 -2.37 8.03 11.03
CA PRO A 174 -1.40 9.11 10.92
C PRO A 174 -1.21 9.60 9.48
N SER A 175 -1.23 10.91 9.27
CA SER A 175 -1.02 11.52 7.97
C SER A 175 0.43 11.96 7.77
N PRO A 176 1.14 11.50 6.72
CA PRO A 176 2.50 11.93 6.44
C PRO A 176 2.58 13.34 5.83
N VAL A 177 1.45 13.90 5.37
CA VAL A 177 1.36 15.17 4.62
C VAL A 177 0.68 16.29 5.39
N ASP A 178 -0.16 15.96 6.37
CA ASP A 178 -0.84 16.97 7.18
C ASP A 178 0.11 17.51 8.23
N THR A 179 0.58 18.74 8.03
CA THR A 179 1.50 19.43 8.96
C THR A 179 0.91 19.67 10.35
N SER A 180 -0.41 19.49 10.53
CA SER A 180 -1.08 19.58 11.83
C SER A 180 -1.24 18.23 12.54
N ASP A 181 -0.89 17.11 11.89
CA ASP A 181 -0.88 15.79 12.50
C ASP A 181 0.16 15.75 13.63
N ALA A 182 -0.24 15.21 14.79
CA ALA A 182 0.62 15.10 15.96
C ALA A 182 1.86 14.21 15.70
N ASN A 183 1.83 13.37 14.67
CA ASN A 183 2.91 12.50 14.23
C ASN A 183 3.70 13.07 13.04
N TYR A 184 3.43 14.31 12.61
CA TYR A 184 4.07 14.89 11.43
C TYR A 184 5.56 15.17 11.63
N ASP A 185 6.01 15.52 12.84
CA ASP A 185 7.31 16.15 13.01
C ASP A 185 8.49 15.19 13.21
N PHE A 186 8.25 13.87 13.17
CA PHE A 186 9.27 12.85 13.38
C PHE A 186 9.10 11.64 12.45
N ALA A 187 10.18 10.88 12.26
CA ALA A 187 10.17 9.68 11.42
C ALA A 187 9.34 8.56 12.08
N TRP A 188 8.46 7.97 11.29
CA TRP A 188 7.71 6.77 11.64
C TRP A 188 7.53 5.88 10.41
N GLY A 189 7.39 4.59 10.60
CA GLY A 189 7.14 3.61 9.54
C GLY A 189 6.07 2.61 9.95
N ILE A 190 5.63 1.79 9.00
CA ILE A 190 4.60 0.79 9.21
C ILE A 190 5.02 -0.58 8.69
N VAL A 191 4.52 -1.61 9.36
CA VAL A 191 4.42 -2.98 8.84
C VAL A 191 2.95 -3.32 8.78
N GLU A 192 2.46 -3.77 7.62
CA GLU A 192 1.07 -4.20 7.45
C GLU A 192 0.98 -5.72 7.69
N LEU A 193 -0.11 -6.19 8.29
CA LEU A 193 -0.33 -7.62 8.51
C LEU A 193 -1.81 -7.99 8.57
N ALA A 194 -2.14 -9.18 8.06
CA ALA A 194 -3.37 -9.89 8.38
C ALA A 194 -2.98 -11.26 8.94
N TRP A 195 -3.13 -11.44 10.24
CA TRP A 195 -2.91 -12.70 10.92
C TRP A 195 -4.25 -13.38 11.19
N LEU A 196 -4.58 -14.37 10.37
CA LEU A 196 -5.83 -15.12 10.39
C LEU A 196 -5.58 -16.58 10.75
N SER A 197 -6.65 -17.34 10.98
CA SER A 197 -6.56 -18.77 11.31
C SER A 197 -5.98 -19.63 10.18
N THR A 198 -5.97 -19.11 8.96
CA THR A 198 -5.48 -19.81 7.77
C THR A 198 -4.07 -19.41 7.36
N GLU A 199 -3.68 -18.16 7.59
CA GLU A 199 -2.41 -17.61 7.12
C GLU A 199 -2.01 -16.32 7.86
N LEU A 200 -0.72 -15.98 7.76
CA LEU A 200 -0.21 -14.64 7.99
C LEU A 200 0.15 -14.04 6.64
N ALA A 201 -0.48 -12.91 6.30
CA ALA A 201 0.00 -11.99 5.29
C ALA A 201 0.73 -10.84 5.99
N ALA A 202 1.92 -10.45 5.53
CA ALA A 202 2.64 -9.30 6.11
C ALA A 202 3.63 -8.68 5.12
N ASP A 203 3.81 -7.37 5.18
CA ASP A 203 4.71 -6.61 4.29
C ASP A 203 5.23 -5.31 4.92
N LEU A 204 6.32 -4.81 4.33
CA LEU A 204 6.86 -3.47 4.57
C LEU A 204 6.24 -2.50 3.56
N SER A 205 5.51 -1.49 4.05
CA SER A 205 4.77 -0.58 3.18
C SER A 205 5.43 0.79 3.06
N TYR A 206 5.70 1.19 1.81
CA TYR A 206 6.25 2.49 1.41
C TYR A 206 5.26 3.28 0.53
N VAL A 207 4.02 2.80 0.42
CA VAL A 207 2.93 3.38 -0.40
C VAL A 207 2.66 4.84 -0.04
N ASP A 208 2.88 5.20 1.22
CA ASP A 208 2.65 6.52 1.77
C ASP A 208 3.94 7.36 1.87
N SER A 209 5.02 6.76 2.37
CA SER A 209 6.34 7.38 2.45
C SER A 209 7.44 6.37 2.78
N VAL A 210 8.68 6.72 2.42
CA VAL A 210 9.89 6.15 3.04
C VAL A 210 10.27 7.02 4.23
N ALA A 211 10.53 6.40 5.39
CA ALA A 211 10.96 7.10 6.60
C ALA A 211 11.92 6.24 7.41
N LEU A 212 11.41 5.43 8.35
CA LEU A 212 12.25 4.49 9.08
C LEU A 212 12.69 3.33 8.17
N ALA A 213 13.97 2.99 8.26
CA ALA A 213 14.56 1.81 7.69
C ALA A 213 14.11 0.58 8.48
N LEU A 214 13.19 -0.19 7.89
CA LEU A 214 12.59 -1.39 8.47
C LEU A 214 12.99 -2.63 7.68
N GLY A 215 12.92 -3.80 8.32
CA GLY A 215 13.05 -5.12 7.71
C GLY A 215 12.05 -6.08 8.35
N LEU A 216 11.71 -7.17 7.66
CA LEU A 216 10.69 -8.12 8.10
C LEU A 216 11.17 -9.56 7.91
N LYS A 217 10.94 -10.40 8.91
CA LYS A 217 11.18 -11.84 8.82
C LYS A 217 10.01 -12.60 9.43
N VAL A 218 9.62 -13.71 8.80
CA VAL A 218 8.58 -14.61 9.30
C VAL A 218 9.14 -16.02 9.42
N THR A 219 8.91 -16.67 10.55
CA THR A 219 9.29 -18.07 10.79
C THR A 219 8.03 -18.90 10.99
N THR A 220 7.92 -20.03 10.29
CA THR A 220 6.79 -20.97 10.39
C THR A 220 7.01 -22.03 11.47
N THR A 221 5.97 -22.79 11.82
CA THR A 221 6.05 -23.84 12.85
C THR A 221 6.97 -25.00 12.49
N ASP A 222 7.20 -25.26 11.20
CA ASP A 222 8.16 -26.24 10.67
C ASP A 222 9.58 -25.67 10.52
N GLY A 223 9.80 -24.41 10.89
CA GLY A 223 11.12 -23.77 10.95
C GLY A 223 11.59 -23.14 9.64
N GLN A 224 10.73 -22.99 8.63
CA GLN A 224 11.07 -22.20 7.44
C GLN A 224 11.12 -20.72 7.79
N GLU A 225 12.05 -20.00 7.17
CA GLU A 225 12.20 -18.55 7.34
C GLU A 225 11.99 -17.85 5.99
N TYR A 226 11.22 -16.77 6.02
CA TYR A 226 11.02 -15.84 4.92
C TYR A 226 11.51 -14.47 5.37
N GLU A 227 12.37 -13.83 4.59
CA GLU A 227 12.99 -12.55 4.96
C GLU A 227 12.90 -11.55 3.81
N ASP A 228 12.53 -10.33 4.18
CA ASP A 228 12.58 -9.12 3.39
C ASP A 228 13.52 -8.22 4.19
N ALA A 229 14.73 -8.06 3.65
CA ALA A 229 15.75 -7.25 4.28
C ALA A 229 15.24 -5.82 4.50
N GLY A 230 14.33 -5.35 3.65
CA GLY A 230 13.79 -4.01 3.63
C GLY A 230 14.88 -2.96 3.44
N LEU A 231 14.59 -1.75 3.91
CA LEU A 231 15.52 -0.64 3.77
C LEU A 231 16.72 -0.78 4.73
N PRO A 232 17.97 -0.60 4.25
CA PRO A 232 19.14 -0.49 5.11
C PRO A 232 19.16 0.85 5.86
N ALA A 233 19.97 0.95 6.92
CA ALA A 233 20.19 2.22 7.62
C ALA A 233 20.74 3.30 6.68
N GLY A 234 20.30 4.56 6.84
CA GLY A 234 20.67 5.69 5.96
C GLY A 234 19.98 5.68 4.60
N SER A 235 19.04 4.76 4.36
CA SER A 235 18.28 4.67 3.12
C SER A 235 17.43 5.90 2.84
N LEU A 236 16.86 6.56 3.84
CA LEU A 236 16.04 7.75 3.64
C LEU A 236 16.86 8.86 2.95
N LYS A 237 18.10 9.07 3.41
CA LYS A 237 19.01 10.03 2.76
C LYS A 237 19.31 9.62 1.32
N LYS A 238 19.61 8.34 1.08
CA LYS A 238 19.91 7.82 -0.27
C LYS A 238 18.73 8.04 -1.22
N VAL A 239 17.50 7.68 -0.80
CA VAL A 239 16.27 7.90 -1.58
C VAL A 239 16.11 9.39 -1.91
N CYS A 240 16.32 10.27 -0.93
CA CYS A 240 16.22 11.71 -1.16
C CYS A 240 17.31 12.29 -2.07
N ASP A 241 18.55 11.83 -1.95
CA ASP A 241 19.64 12.24 -2.83
C ASP A 241 19.36 11.82 -4.28
N GLU A 242 18.84 10.60 -4.50
CA GLU A 242 18.49 10.09 -5.82
C GLU A 242 17.27 10.79 -6.41
N LEU A 243 16.23 11.08 -5.62
CA LEU A 243 15.07 11.86 -6.05
C LEU A 243 15.46 13.29 -6.44
N ALA A 244 16.37 13.92 -5.69
CA ALA A 244 16.87 15.26 -5.98
C ALA A 244 17.73 15.32 -7.25
N ALA A 245 18.25 14.18 -7.73
CA ALA A 245 18.97 14.09 -8.99
C ALA A 245 18.03 13.97 -10.21
N ILE A 246 16.75 13.70 -9.99
CA ILE A 246 15.72 13.73 -11.03
C ILE A 246 15.27 15.19 -11.23
N SER A 247 14.89 15.56 -12.47
CA SER A 247 14.28 16.86 -12.76
C SER A 247 12.94 17.02 -12.03
N ASP A 248 12.25 18.15 -12.24
CA ASP A 248 10.88 18.34 -11.74
C ASP A 248 10.78 18.36 -10.21
N ASP A 249 9.56 18.17 -9.68
CA ASP A 249 9.28 18.22 -8.25
C ASP A 249 9.68 16.94 -7.47
N TRP A 250 10.36 15.97 -8.10
CA TRP A 250 10.74 14.71 -7.43
C TRP A 250 11.58 14.97 -6.17
N GLY A 251 12.54 15.90 -6.24
CA GLY A 251 13.35 16.30 -5.08
C GLY A 251 12.58 17.01 -3.96
N ASN A 252 11.40 17.55 -4.24
CA ASN A 252 10.57 18.28 -3.27
C ASN A 252 9.73 17.34 -2.38
N MET A 253 9.74 16.03 -2.67
CA MET A 253 9.03 15.01 -1.90
C MET A 253 9.70 14.71 -0.53
N CYS A 254 10.93 15.18 -0.33
CA CYS A 254 11.69 14.98 0.90
C CYS A 254 11.36 16.03 1.97
N VAL A 255 10.86 15.56 3.11
CA VAL A 255 10.35 16.39 4.21
C VAL A 255 11.34 16.40 5.36
N LYS A 256 11.59 17.61 5.88
CA LYS A 256 12.35 17.83 7.11
C LYS A 256 11.41 18.18 8.26
N GLY A 257 11.70 17.66 9.45
CA GLY A 257 11.02 18.06 10.67
C GLY A 257 11.42 19.46 11.11
N SER A 258 10.77 19.98 12.15
CA SER A 258 11.02 21.31 12.73
C SER A 258 12.45 21.47 13.24
N GLY A 259 13.09 20.37 13.64
CA GLY A 259 14.51 20.32 14.02
C GLY A 259 15.49 20.39 12.85
N GLY A 260 15.01 20.31 11.60
CA GLY A 260 15.83 20.34 10.37
C GLY A 260 16.32 18.97 9.89
N ASP A 261 16.07 17.91 10.66
CA ASP A 261 16.39 16.53 10.28
C ASP A 261 15.46 16.04 9.16
N LEU A 262 16.01 15.23 8.26
CA LEU A 262 15.22 14.55 7.23
C LEU A 262 14.40 13.44 7.88
N ILE A 263 13.07 13.50 7.76
CA ILE A 263 12.17 12.60 8.50
C ILE A 263 11.37 11.65 7.60
N ARG A 264 11.14 12.02 6.32
CA ARG A 264 10.53 11.15 5.32
C ARG A 264 10.72 11.64 3.90
N ALA A 265 10.57 10.73 2.94
CA ALA A 265 10.31 11.01 1.53
C ALA A 265 8.87 10.56 1.23
N LEU A 266 7.99 11.50 0.90
CA LEU A 266 6.59 11.21 0.57
C LEU A 266 6.50 10.38 -0.69
N ALA A 267 5.53 9.46 -0.78
CA ALA A 267 5.20 8.85 -2.05
C ALA A 267 4.57 9.89 -3.01
N PRO A 268 4.66 9.71 -4.35
CA PRO A 268 4.26 10.73 -5.32
C PRO A 268 2.82 11.20 -5.17
N ALA A 269 1.88 10.28 -4.98
CA ALA A 269 0.46 10.61 -4.80
C ALA A 269 0.24 11.48 -3.54
N LYS A 270 0.96 11.20 -2.45
CA LYS A 270 0.88 11.98 -1.21
C LYS A 270 1.40 13.40 -1.44
N TYR A 271 2.56 13.53 -2.08
CA TYR A 271 3.11 14.84 -2.43
C TYR A 271 2.15 15.66 -3.33
N VAL A 272 1.68 15.07 -4.43
CA VAL A 272 0.78 15.76 -5.38
C VAL A 272 -0.55 16.15 -4.72
N SER A 273 -1.06 15.38 -3.76
CA SER A 273 -2.32 15.69 -3.06
C SER A 273 -2.29 17.02 -2.30
N THR A 274 -1.10 17.51 -1.92
CA THR A 274 -0.88 18.81 -1.28
C THR A 274 -0.19 19.83 -2.19
N ASN A 275 0.26 19.41 -3.38
CA ASN A 275 1.01 20.22 -4.35
C ASN A 275 0.45 20.08 -5.78
N ALA A 276 -0.87 20.16 -5.93
CA ALA A 276 -1.57 19.84 -7.18
C ALA A 276 -1.20 20.73 -8.39
N ALA A 277 -0.57 21.89 -8.15
CA ALA A 277 -0.11 22.80 -9.19
C ALA A 277 1.34 22.54 -9.66
N GLY A 278 2.05 21.59 -9.03
CA GLY A 278 3.43 21.22 -9.36
C GLY A 278 3.55 20.40 -10.65
N SER A 279 4.76 20.25 -11.19
CA SER A 279 4.97 19.53 -12.47
C SER A 279 4.66 18.04 -12.38
N LEU A 280 4.71 17.46 -11.17
CA LEU A 280 4.34 16.06 -10.94
C LEU A 280 2.84 15.76 -11.17
N SER A 281 1.95 16.76 -11.16
CA SER A 281 0.51 16.52 -11.31
C SER A 281 0.06 16.14 -12.72
N THR A 282 0.94 16.31 -13.71
CA THR A 282 0.71 15.99 -15.13
C THR A 282 1.82 15.11 -15.73
N PHE A 283 2.73 14.61 -14.89
CA PHE A 283 3.94 13.90 -15.30
C PHE A 283 3.68 12.68 -16.21
N TYR A 284 2.57 11.97 -15.99
CA TYR A 284 2.20 10.79 -16.77
C TYR A 284 1.39 11.08 -18.03
N ASP A 285 0.90 12.32 -18.23
CA ASP A 285 -0.09 12.62 -19.27
C ASP A 285 0.39 12.20 -20.67
N SER A 286 1.64 12.49 -21.01
CA SER A 286 2.22 12.12 -22.31
C SER A 286 2.36 10.61 -22.52
N TYR A 287 2.63 9.85 -21.45
CA TYR A 287 2.68 8.38 -21.50
C TYR A 287 1.28 7.79 -21.62
N ILE A 288 0.33 8.31 -20.85
CA ILE A 288 -1.09 7.92 -20.91
C ILE A 288 -1.65 8.15 -22.32
N ASP A 289 -1.36 9.29 -22.94
CA ASP A 289 -1.77 9.61 -24.32
C ASP A 289 -1.27 8.57 -25.32
N LYS A 290 0.03 8.23 -25.27
CA LYS A 290 0.65 7.22 -26.15
C LYS A 290 0.06 5.82 -25.95
N VAL A 291 -0.22 5.45 -24.69
CA VAL A 291 -0.88 4.18 -24.37
C VAL A 291 -2.29 4.15 -24.95
N TRP A 292 -3.04 5.24 -24.81
CA TRP A 292 -4.39 5.35 -25.38
C TRP A 292 -4.37 5.26 -26.91
N GLU A 293 -3.40 5.90 -27.56
CA GLU A 293 -3.23 5.83 -29.01
C GLU A 293 -2.90 4.41 -29.49
N LYS A 294 -1.92 3.73 -28.86
CA LYS A 294 -1.52 2.35 -29.18
C LYS A 294 -2.73 1.40 -29.15
N PHE A 295 -3.50 1.44 -28.06
CA PHE A 295 -4.59 0.50 -27.84
C PHE A 295 -5.92 0.92 -28.51
N ALA A 296 -5.95 2.02 -29.27
CA ALA A 296 -7.06 2.31 -30.19
C ALA A 296 -7.03 1.37 -31.42
N SER A 297 -5.85 0.95 -31.86
CA SER A 297 -5.68 0.01 -32.98
C SER A 297 -5.28 -1.40 -32.54
N THR A 298 -4.56 -1.52 -31.43
CA THR A 298 -4.02 -2.79 -30.92
C THR A 298 -4.86 -3.33 -29.77
N THR A 299 -5.04 -4.65 -29.70
CA THR A 299 -5.71 -5.28 -28.55
C THR A 299 -4.73 -5.36 -27.38
N LEU A 300 -5.11 -4.85 -26.22
CA LEU A 300 -4.45 -5.13 -24.95
C LEU A 300 -5.05 -6.42 -24.36
N THR A 301 -4.20 -7.34 -23.94
CA THR A 301 -4.61 -8.57 -23.24
C THR A 301 -4.19 -8.46 -21.78
N ILE A 302 -5.13 -8.57 -20.87
CA ILE A 302 -4.87 -8.55 -19.43
C ILE A 302 -4.94 -9.98 -18.93
N ASN A 303 -3.80 -10.52 -18.47
CA ASN A 303 -3.75 -11.80 -17.79
C ASN A 303 -4.29 -11.59 -16.37
N THR A 304 -5.42 -12.20 -16.03
CA THR A 304 -6.06 -12.00 -14.70
C THR A 304 -5.32 -12.72 -13.57
N GLU A 305 -4.40 -13.63 -13.92
CA GLU A 305 -3.67 -14.53 -13.03
C GLU A 305 -4.57 -15.29 -12.05
N GLU A 306 -5.84 -15.51 -12.40
CA GLU A 306 -6.68 -16.49 -11.69
C GLU A 306 -6.06 -17.90 -11.76
N SER A 307 -5.39 -18.19 -12.88
CA SER A 307 -4.32 -19.17 -13.01
C SER A 307 -3.10 -18.50 -13.67
N THR A 308 -1.92 -19.12 -13.60
CA THR A 308 -0.68 -18.55 -14.15
C THR A 308 -0.83 -17.96 -15.57
N TRP A 309 -1.69 -18.55 -16.41
CA TRP A 309 -1.84 -18.19 -17.81
C TRP A 309 -3.23 -17.66 -18.20
N GLY A 310 -4.03 -17.24 -17.21
CA GLY A 310 -5.35 -16.64 -17.44
C GLY A 310 -6.46 -17.24 -16.57
N PRO A 311 -7.74 -17.11 -16.95
CA PRO A 311 -8.24 -16.57 -18.21
C PRO A 311 -7.88 -15.09 -18.44
N ASN A 312 -7.93 -14.65 -19.69
CA ASN A 312 -7.53 -13.30 -20.08
C ASN A 312 -8.74 -12.41 -20.35
N VAL A 313 -8.59 -11.11 -20.05
CA VAL A 313 -9.52 -10.04 -20.45
C VAL A 313 -8.91 -9.35 -21.66
N THR A 314 -9.69 -9.14 -22.73
CA THR A 314 -9.21 -8.41 -23.92
C THR A 314 -9.82 -7.02 -23.97
N CYS A 315 -8.97 -6.04 -24.20
CA CYS A 315 -9.32 -4.64 -24.10
C CYS A 315 -8.92 -3.88 -25.36
N LYS A 316 -9.75 -2.92 -25.76
CA LYS A 316 -9.45 -2.01 -26.85
C LYS A 316 -10.03 -0.63 -26.55
N VAL A 317 -9.27 0.42 -26.84
CA VAL A 317 -9.78 1.79 -26.72
C VAL A 317 -10.88 1.97 -27.76
N SER A 318 -12.03 2.46 -27.30
CA SER A 318 -13.21 2.77 -28.09
C SER A 318 -13.69 4.19 -27.76
N GLY A 319 -14.53 4.77 -28.64
CA GLY A 319 -14.91 6.18 -28.54
C GLY A 319 -13.84 7.14 -29.08
N GLY A 320 -13.97 8.44 -28.80
CA GLY A 320 -13.02 9.46 -29.28
C GLY A 320 -12.89 10.64 -28.32
N GLY A 321 -11.70 11.23 -28.25
CA GLY A 321 -11.38 12.36 -27.37
C GLY A 321 -11.67 12.06 -25.90
N ASN A 322 -12.34 13.00 -25.22
CA ASN A 322 -12.72 12.91 -23.80
C ASN A 322 -13.80 11.86 -23.51
N GLY A 323 -14.43 11.28 -24.54
CA GLY A 323 -15.40 10.19 -24.41
C GLY A 323 -14.81 8.82 -24.73
N SER A 324 -13.47 8.71 -24.83
CA SER A 324 -12.81 7.44 -25.06
C SER A 324 -12.71 6.60 -23.78
N ALA A 325 -12.85 5.29 -23.92
CA ALA A 325 -12.70 4.33 -22.83
C ALA A 325 -12.03 3.06 -23.34
N LEU A 326 -11.27 2.42 -22.46
CA LEU A 326 -10.75 1.08 -22.68
C LEU A 326 -11.89 0.08 -22.42
N ALA A 327 -12.47 -0.44 -23.51
CA ALA A 327 -13.56 -1.42 -23.45
C ALA A 327 -12.96 -2.82 -23.32
N CYS A 328 -13.20 -3.46 -22.18
CA CYS A 328 -12.62 -4.74 -21.79
C CYS A 328 -13.67 -5.84 -21.77
N GLN A 329 -13.57 -6.77 -22.72
CA GLN A 329 -14.38 -7.98 -22.78
C GLN A 329 -13.82 -9.01 -21.80
N GLN A 330 -14.67 -9.43 -20.86
CA GLN A 330 -14.31 -10.39 -19.82
C GLN A 330 -14.73 -11.82 -20.21
N PRO A 331 -14.10 -12.86 -19.61
CA PRO A 331 -14.48 -14.24 -19.85
C PRO A 331 -15.91 -14.60 -19.42
N ASP A 332 -16.57 -13.79 -18.58
CA ASP A 332 -17.99 -13.93 -18.23
C ASP A 332 -18.95 -13.50 -19.37
N GLY A 333 -18.42 -13.01 -20.49
CA GLY A 333 -19.19 -12.53 -21.65
C GLY A 333 -19.62 -11.07 -21.56
N ASN A 334 -19.37 -10.38 -20.44
CA ASN A 334 -19.68 -8.97 -20.25
C ASN A 334 -18.54 -8.07 -20.76
N THR A 335 -18.86 -6.79 -20.98
CA THR A 335 -17.86 -5.76 -21.32
C THR A 335 -17.92 -4.64 -20.30
N TYR A 336 -16.77 -4.26 -19.78
CA TYR A 336 -16.63 -3.17 -18.80
C TYR A 336 -15.69 -2.12 -19.36
N ASN A 337 -16.02 -0.85 -19.12
CA ASN A 337 -15.28 0.29 -19.66
C ASN A 337 -14.45 0.94 -18.57
N TYR A 338 -13.18 1.19 -18.86
CA TYR A 338 -12.27 1.94 -18.00
C TYR A 338 -11.96 3.27 -18.66
N ASN A 339 -12.25 4.37 -17.97
CA ASN A 339 -11.97 5.71 -18.47
C ASN A 339 -10.46 5.94 -18.63
N LYS A 340 -10.09 6.93 -19.44
CA LYS A 340 -8.71 7.40 -19.51
C LYS A 340 -8.23 7.88 -18.13
N PRO A 341 -7.14 7.34 -17.57
CA PRO A 341 -6.62 7.77 -16.30
C PRO A 341 -6.02 9.17 -16.43
N THR A 342 -5.93 9.84 -15.30
CA THR A 342 -5.10 11.01 -15.07
C THR A 342 -3.76 10.58 -14.47
N THR A 343 -2.79 11.50 -14.41
CA THR A 343 -1.56 11.28 -13.65
C THR A 343 -1.83 10.89 -12.20
N MET A 344 -2.79 11.53 -11.51
CA MET A 344 -3.12 11.21 -10.13
C MET A 344 -3.68 9.78 -9.98
N ASP A 345 -4.47 9.31 -10.95
CA ASP A 345 -4.95 7.93 -10.94
C ASP A 345 -3.78 6.95 -10.97
N VAL A 346 -2.79 7.17 -11.84
CA VAL A 346 -1.60 6.32 -11.95
C VAL A 346 -0.76 6.36 -10.67
N LEU A 347 -0.49 7.55 -10.12
CA LEU A 347 0.34 7.69 -8.93
C LEU A 347 -0.32 7.08 -7.69
N GLY A 348 -1.64 7.19 -7.56
CA GLY A 348 -2.38 6.77 -6.37
C GLY A 348 -2.96 5.35 -6.44
N CYS A 349 -3.22 4.83 -7.64
CA CYS A 349 -3.89 3.56 -7.87
C CYS A 349 -5.22 3.40 -7.11
N ASN A 350 -5.94 4.50 -6.85
CA ASN A 350 -7.12 4.49 -5.98
C ASN A 350 -8.27 5.38 -6.46
N SER A 351 -8.14 6.00 -7.65
CA SER A 351 -9.14 6.86 -8.26
C SER A 351 -9.34 6.52 -9.74
N GLY A 352 -10.35 7.14 -10.36
CA GLY A 352 -10.62 6.99 -11.80
C GLY A 352 -10.81 5.52 -12.21
N PRO A 353 -10.11 5.03 -13.25
CA PRO A 353 -10.21 3.64 -13.68
C PRO A 353 -9.52 2.63 -12.74
N PHE A 354 -8.79 3.09 -11.73
CA PHE A 354 -8.05 2.25 -10.79
C PHE A 354 -8.67 2.21 -9.39
N ALA A 355 -9.75 2.95 -9.16
CA ALA A 355 -10.63 2.73 -8.01
C ALA A 355 -11.36 1.38 -8.12
N ASN A 356 -12.01 0.94 -7.04
CA ASN A 356 -12.87 -0.24 -7.05
C ASN A 356 -13.95 -0.13 -8.15
N GLN A 357 -13.86 -0.98 -9.18
CA GLN A 357 -14.76 -0.97 -10.33
C GLN A 357 -15.94 -1.95 -10.21
N GLY A 358 -16.06 -2.69 -9.12
CA GLY A 358 -17.05 -3.74 -8.94
C GLY A 358 -16.48 -4.99 -8.30
N SER A 359 -17.36 -5.94 -7.97
CA SER A 359 -17.03 -7.12 -7.16
C SER A 359 -16.91 -8.43 -7.95
N ASN A 360 -16.99 -8.39 -9.29
CA ASN A 360 -16.78 -9.60 -10.08
C ASN A 360 -15.28 -9.97 -10.13
N ASN A 361 -14.99 -11.26 -10.24
CA ASN A 361 -13.63 -11.81 -10.18
C ASN A 361 -12.68 -11.20 -11.24
N TYR A 362 -13.20 -10.84 -12.42
CA TYR A 362 -12.37 -10.33 -13.51
C TYR A 362 -12.12 -8.83 -13.37
N GLN A 363 -13.09 -8.03 -12.91
CA GLN A 363 -12.88 -6.60 -12.65
C GLN A 363 -11.83 -6.44 -11.55
N SER A 364 -11.95 -7.15 -10.42
CA SER A 364 -10.99 -7.08 -9.30
C SER A 364 -9.58 -7.47 -9.67
N ARG A 365 -9.41 -8.26 -10.73
CA ARG A 365 -8.11 -8.62 -11.29
C ARG A 365 -7.63 -7.64 -12.36
N THR A 366 -8.52 -6.90 -13.01
CA THR A 366 -8.20 -6.04 -14.15
C THR A 366 -7.55 -4.72 -13.74
N TRP A 367 -8.20 -3.92 -12.88
CA TRP A 367 -7.70 -2.57 -12.58
C TRP A 367 -6.36 -2.55 -11.85
N PRO A 368 -6.01 -3.50 -10.94
CA PRO A 368 -4.70 -3.50 -10.29
C PRO A 368 -3.57 -3.69 -11.30
N ARG A 369 -3.78 -4.59 -12.27
CA ARG A 369 -2.81 -4.92 -13.32
C ARG A 369 -2.62 -3.78 -14.31
N LEU A 370 -3.71 -3.08 -14.62
CA LEU A 370 -3.61 -1.83 -15.39
C LEU A 370 -2.78 -0.79 -14.61
N CYS A 371 -3.09 -0.54 -13.34
CA CYS A 371 -2.34 0.45 -12.57
C CYS A 371 -0.86 0.09 -12.47
N ALA A 372 -0.53 -1.15 -12.12
CA ALA A 372 0.86 -1.61 -12.05
C ALA A 372 1.61 -1.43 -13.38
N ALA A 373 0.96 -1.72 -14.51
CA ALA A 373 1.56 -1.55 -15.83
C ALA A 373 1.77 -0.07 -16.23
N PHE A 374 0.89 0.83 -15.78
CA PHE A 374 1.11 2.27 -15.90
C PHE A 374 2.26 2.73 -15.01
N THR A 375 2.24 2.39 -13.72
CA THR A 375 3.24 2.80 -12.73
C THR A 375 4.66 2.34 -13.08
N ARG A 376 4.79 1.13 -13.63
CA ARG A 376 6.07 0.54 -14.08
C ARG A 376 6.42 0.87 -15.54
N SER A 377 5.55 1.59 -16.24
CA SER A 377 5.72 2.02 -17.63
C SER A 377 5.94 0.87 -18.64
N THR A 378 5.23 -0.24 -18.47
CA THR A 378 5.45 -1.47 -19.25
C THR A 378 4.60 -1.57 -20.52
N LEU A 379 3.46 -0.86 -20.60
CA LEU A 379 2.47 -1.00 -21.67
C LEU A 379 2.99 -0.62 -23.08
N LEU A 380 4.04 0.21 -23.16
CA LEU A 380 4.67 0.61 -24.41
C LEU A 380 5.92 -0.19 -24.76
N LEU A 381 6.39 -1.09 -23.88
CA LEU A 381 7.49 -1.99 -24.18
C LEU A 381 7.06 -3.08 -25.17
N ASP A 382 8.04 -3.73 -25.78
CA ASP A 382 7.83 -4.93 -26.60
C ASP A 382 7.23 -6.05 -25.72
N GLY A 383 6.07 -6.59 -26.13
CA GLY A 383 5.28 -7.54 -25.33
C GLY A 383 4.36 -6.90 -24.28
N GLY A 384 4.32 -5.56 -24.18
CA GLY A 384 3.48 -4.79 -23.25
C GLY A 384 2.00 -4.70 -23.66
N ASP A 385 1.62 -5.26 -24.81
CA ASP A 385 0.24 -5.53 -25.20
C ASP A 385 -0.35 -6.76 -24.50
N ILE A 386 0.44 -7.46 -23.67
CA ILE A 386 -0.01 -8.42 -22.67
C ILE A 386 0.42 -7.89 -21.30
N THR A 387 -0.48 -7.81 -20.31
CA THR A 387 -0.14 -7.33 -18.97
C THR A 387 -0.83 -8.10 -17.83
N PRO A 388 -0.12 -8.50 -16.76
CA PRO A 388 1.33 -8.60 -16.74
C PRO A 388 1.83 -9.60 -17.80
N SER A 389 2.97 -9.30 -18.41
CA SER A 389 3.62 -10.16 -19.40
C SER A 389 4.63 -11.07 -18.71
N SER A 390 4.72 -12.34 -19.11
CA SER A 390 5.81 -13.23 -18.65
C SER A 390 7.17 -12.86 -19.25
N GLN A 391 7.20 -11.97 -20.25
CA GLN A 391 8.41 -11.48 -20.89
C GLN A 391 8.87 -10.14 -20.35
N ILE A 392 8.07 -9.47 -19.50
CA ILE A 392 8.41 -8.18 -18.90
C ILE A 392 8.35 -8.36 -17.38
N GLY A 393 9.48 -8.76 -16.81
CA GLY A 393 9.69 -8.88 -15.37
C GLY A 393 10.41 -7.69 -14.77
N ALA A 394 10.80 -7.83 -13.50
CA ALA A 394 11.44 -6.78 -12.68
C ALA A 394 12.58 -6.05 -13.39
N SER A 395 13.42 -6.78 -14.14
CA SER A 395 14.56 -6.21 -14.89
C SER A 395 14.20 -5.19 -15.98
N GLN A 396 12.93 -5.12 -16.39
CA GLN A 396 12.43 -4.20 -17.42
C GLN A 396 11.46 -3.16 -16.86
N TYR A 397 11.06 -3.27 -15.60
CA TYR A 397 10.22 -2.26 -14.96
C TYR A 397 10.98 -0.93 -14.86
N TYR A 398 10.24 0.17 -14.97
CA TYR A 398 10.76 1.53 -14.83
C TYR A 398 11.84 1.93 -15.85
N THR A 399 11.87 1.28 -17.02
CA THR A 399 12.84 1.57 -18.10
C THR A 399 12.34 2.59 -19.12
N GLY A 400 11.07 3.00 -19.04
CA GLY A 400 10.50 4.03 -19.90
C GLY A 400 10.88 5.46 -19.48
N ASP A 401 10.84 6.40 -20.44
CA ASP A 401 11.19 7.81 -20.21
C ASP A 401 10.35 8.50 -19.13
N VAL A 402 9.09 8.10 -18.99
CA VAL A 402 8.16 8.55 -17.95
C VAL A 402 7.84 7.34 -17.09
N THR A 403 8.20 7.38 -15.81
CA THR A 403 7.95 6.26 -14.88
C THR A 403 7.91 6.71 -13.43
N ASN A 404 7.47 5.83 -12.51
CA ASN A 404 7.42 6.15 -11.10
C ASN A 404 8.84 6.06 -10.51
N HIS A 405 9.56 7.17 -10.55
CA HIS A 405 10.94 7.22 -10.06
C HIS A 405 11.07 6.97 -8.56
N PHE A 406 10.05 7.33 -7.76
CA PHE A 406 10.03 6.96 -6.34
C PHE A 406 10.03 5.44 -6.19
N SER A 407 9.09 4.72 -6.81
CA SER A 407 9.05 3.25 -6.72
C SER A 407 10.34 2.62 -7.27
N ARG A 408 10.84 3.09 -8.42
CA ARG A 408 12.13 2.65 -9.00
C ARG A 408 13.27 2.74 -7.98
N ILE A 409 13.45 3.91 -7.37
CA ILE A 409 14.51 4.19 -6.40
C ILE A 409 14.34 3.32 -5.15
N VAL A 410 13.11 3.18 -4.62
CA VAL A 410 12.87 2.34 -3.44
C VAL A 410 13.25 0.89 -3.71
N HIS A 411 12.83 0.31 -4.84
CA HIS A 411 13.22 -1.05 -5.24
C HIS A 411 14.75 -1.22 -5.37
N GLU A 412 15.43 -0.25 -6.00
CA GLU A 412 16.90 -0.22 -6.13
C GLU A 412 17.62 -0.12 -4.77
N VAL A 413 17.03 0.55 -3.78
CA VAL A 413 17.62 0.73 -2.45
C VAL A 413 17.39 -0.48 -1.55
N VAL A 414 16.22 -1.11 -1.59
CA VAL A 414 15.93 -2.33 -0.80
C VAL A 414 16.77 -3.51 -1.29
N THR A 415 16.95 -3.64 -2.60
CA THR A 415 17.67 -4.78 -3.20
C THR A 415 18.79 -4.36 -4.15
N PRO A 416 19.90 -3.78 -3.66
CA PRO A 416 20.98 -3.32 -4.55
C PRO A 416 21.50 -4.45 -5.45
N GLY A 417 21.26 -4.33 -6.76
CA GLY A 417 21.79 -5.24 -7.78
C GLY A 417 21.08 -6.59 -7.96
N LYS A 418 19.83 -6.75 -7.49
CA LYS A 418 19.01 -7.95 -7.73
C LYS A 418 17.64 -7.60 -8.33
N ALA A 419 17.07 -8.55 -9.07
CA ALA A 419 15.67 -8.55 -9.48
C ALA A 419 14.87 -9.32 -8.42
N GLY A 420 13.89 -8.65 -7.78
CA GLY A 420 13.07 -9.18 -6.69
C GLY A 420 13.77 -9.32 -5.34
N THR A 421 13.12 -8.78 -4.30
CA THR A 421 12.91 -9.28 -2.90
C THR A 421 12.33 -8.19 -1.97
N GLY A 422 11.99 -7.02 -2.51
CA GLY A 422 10.64 -6.47 -2.37
C GLY A 422 10.48 -5.13 -1.66
N ALA A 423 9.80 -4.18 -2.30
CA ALA A 423 9.35 -2.95 -1.68
C ALA A 423 7.90 -2.67 -2.08
N TYR A 424 6.99 -2.57 -1.13
CA TYR A 424 5.62 -2.18 -1.42
C TYR A 424 5.54 -0.66 -1.65
N ALA A 425 5.99 -0.18 -2.82
CA ALA A 425 6.21 1.24 -3.09
C ALA A 425 5.05 1.93 -3.81
N PHE A 426 4.03 1.18 -4.20
CA PHE A 426 2.72 1.67 -4.67
C PHE A 426 1.64 0.60 -4.45
N ALA A 427 0.36 0.97 -4.52
CA ALA A 427 -0.75 0.15 -4.00
C ALA A 427 -0.94 -1.25 -4.64
N PHE A 428 -0.32 -1.52 -5.80
CA PHE A 428 -0.43 -2.79 -6.52
C PHE A 428 0.94 -3.33 -6.97
N ASP A 429 1.97 -3.12 -6.14
CA ASP A 429 3.33 -3.65 -6.38
C ASP A 429 3.39 -5.19 -6.31
N ASP A 430 2.31 -5.81 -5.83
CA ASP A 430 2.09 -7.26 -5.73
C ASP A 430 1.68 -7.93 -7.05
N VAL A 431 1.34 -7.15 -8.09
CA VAL A 431 1.23 -7.66 -9.47
C VAL A 431 2.63 -8.00 -9.97
N ASN A 432 2.86 -9.22 -10.45
CA ASN A 432 4.18 -9.67 -10.90
C ASN A 432 4.11 -10.31 -12.30
N ALA A 433 5.27 -10.54 -12.94
CA ALA A 433 5.30 -11.28 -14.18
C ALA A 433 4.87 -12.75 -13.95
N PRO A 434 3.86 -13.27 -14.68
CA PRO A 434 3.32 -14.59 -14.41
C PRO A 434 4.34 -15.69 -14.68
N GLY A 435 4.39 -16.68 -13.79
CA GLY A 435 5.24 -17.87 -13.92
C GLY A 435 6.73 -17.66 -13.64
N THR A 436 7.14 -16.47 -13.20
CA THR A 436 8.54 -16.15 -12.87
C THR A 436 8.89 -16.44 -11.42
N GLY A 437 7.91 -16.38 -10.52
CA GLY A 437 8.13 -16.41 -9.07
C GLY A 437 8.66 -15.09 -8.48
N GLU A 438 8.68 -14.01 -9.27
CA GLU A 438 8.99 -12.66 -8.80
C GLU A 438 8.03 -12.23 -7.68
N ASN A 439 8.58 -11.48 -6.72
CA ASN A 439 7.83 -10.85 -5.63
C ASN A 439 8.37 -9.44 -5.40
N GLU A 440 7.93 -8.50 -6.23
CA GLU A 440 8.34 -7.11 -6.12
C GLU A 440 7.74 -6.43 -4.88
N SER A 441 6.56 -6.83 -4.40
CA SER A 441 5.98 -6.22 -3.19
C SER A 441 6.70 -6.55 -1.88
N GLY A 442 7.46 -7.66 -1.82
CA GLY A 442 8.06 -8.15 -0.57
C GLY A 442 7.07 -8.81 0.40
N ILE A 443 5.77 -8.86 0.04
CA ILE A 443 4.75 -9.46 0.90
C ILE A 443 5.00 -10.95 1.14
N PHE A 444 4.82 -11.37 2.38
CA PHE A 444 4.73 -12.76 2.79
C PHE A 444 3.27 -13.20 2.81
N GLN A 445 2.99 -14.40 2.31
CA GLN A 445 1.74 -15.10 2.56
C GLN A 445 2.08 -16.51 2.97
N VAL A 446 2.10 -16.75 4.28
CA VAL A 446 2.57 -18.01 4.85
C VAL A 446 1.49 -18.69 5.67
N THR A 447 1.40 -20.01 5.53
CA THR A 447 0.59 -20.84 6.42
C THR A 447 1.39 -21.20 7.65
N ASN A 448 0.72 -21.37 8.79
CA ASN A 448 1.35 -21.80 10.05
C ASN A 448 2.50 -20.89 10.53
N ALA A 449 2.35 -19.57 10.42
CA ALA A 449 3.29 -18.63 11.03
C ALA A 449 3.41 -18.90 12.54
N LYS A 450 4.64 -18.97 13.03
CA LYS A 450 4.98 -19.13 14.45
C LYS A 450 5.44 -17.82 15.05
N SER A 451 6.29 -17.10 14.33
CA SER A 451 6.82 -15.81 14.77
C SER A 451 7.06 -14.85 13.61
N MET A 452 7.03 -13.57 13.91
CA MET A 452 7.41 -12.47 13.03
C MET A 452 8.47 -11.62 13.74
N GLU A 453 9.48 -11.16 13.02
CA GLU A 453 10.51 -10.23 13.50
C GLU A 453 10.48 -8.96 12.64
N ILE A 454 10.34 -7.80 13.29
CA ILE A 454 10.51 -6.49 12.67
C ILE A 454 11.86 -5.93 13.07
N MET A 455 12.72 -5.68 12.08
CA MET A 455 14.04 -5.10 12.25
C MET A 455 13.95 -3.58 12.10
N ILE A 456 14.35 -2.83 13.12
CA ILE A 456 14.30 -1.36 13.14
C ILE A 456 15.73 -0.82 13.10
N ARG A 457 16.03 0.01 12.09
CA ARG A 457 17.40 0.48 11.80
C ARG A 457 17.58 2.01 11.89
N GLY A 458 16.52 2.75 12.19
CA GLY A 458 16.56 4.22 12.26
C GLY A 458 16.14 4.86 10.94
N THR A 459 16.70 6.02 10.59
CA THR A 459 16.50 6.69 9.29
C THR A 459 17.67 6.43 8.33
#